data_AF-X1MYR3-F1
#
_entry.id   AF-X1MYR3-F1
#
_cell.length_a   1.000
_cell.length_b   1.000
_cell.length_c   1.000
_cell.angle_alpha   90.00
_cell.angle_beta   90.00
_cell.angle_gamma   90.00
#
_symmetry.space_group_name_H-M   'P 1'
#
loop_
_entity.id
_entity.type
_entity.pdbx_description
1 polymer ?
#
loop_
_entity_poly.entity_id
_entity_poly.type
_entity_poly.pdbx_seq_one_letter_code
_entity_poly.pdbx_strand_id
1 'polypeptide(L)' 'MANQKRLEVARALATKPELLLLDELMAGLNPTEVAQAMGLVTRIRDKGITIFMIEHVMKAIMSVCDRIMVLHHGE' A
#
# COMPACT_ATOMS: atom_id res chain seq x y z
N MET A 1 -1.78 -8.87 13.31
CA MET A 1 -2.34 -7.98 12.26
C MET A 1 -1.61 -8.11 10.92
N ALA A 2 -0.27 -8.07 10.90
CA ALA A 2 0.50 -8.16 9.64
C ALA A 2 0.16 -9.37 8.75
N ASN A 3 -0.05 -10.56 9.32
CA ASN A 3 -0.41 -11.76 8.53
C ASN A 3 -1.79 -11.67 7.87
N GLN A 4 -2.77 -11.06 8.55
CA GLN A 4 -4.11 -10.88 8.00
C GLN A 4 -4.09 -9.89 6.83
N LYS A 5 -3.41 -8.75 6.98
CA LYS A 5 -3.23 -7.78 5.90
C LYS A 5 -2.52 -8.37 4.68
N ARG A 6 -1.49 -9.21 4.89
CA ARG A 6 -0.82 -9.93 3.80
C ARG A 6 -1.75 -10.90 3.08
N LEU A 7 -2.62 -11.61 3.81
CA LEU A 7 -3.60 -12.51 3.21
C LEU A 7 -4.60 -11.75 2.32
N GLU A 8 -5.05 -10.58 2.76
CA GLU A 8 -5.96 -9.73 1.98
C GLU A 8 -5.31 -9.23 0.70
N VAL A 9 -4.06 -8.75 0.77
CA VAL A 9 -3.28 -8.36 -0.41
C VAL A 9 -3.07 -9.57 -1.34
N ALA A 10 -2.72 -10.74 -0.80
CA ALA A 10 -2.55 -11.95 -1.59
C ALA A 10 -3.83 -12.36 -2.32
N ARG A 11 -4.99 -12.25 -1.65
CA ARG A 11 -6.31 -12.52 -2.23
C ARG A 11 -6.62 -11.55 -3.37
N ALA A 12 -6.33 -10.26 -3.20
CA ALA A 12 -6.50 -9.28 -4.26
C ALA A 12 -5.58 -9.57 -5.47
N LEU A 13 -4.31 -9.88 -5.23
CA LEU A 13 -3.34 -10.22 -6.29
C LEU A 13 -3.70 -11.49 -7.06
N ALA A 14 -4.35 -12.46 -6.41
CA ALA A 14 -4.78 -13.70 -7.06
C ALA A 14 -5.77 -13.46 -8.21
N THR A 15 -6.46 -12.31 -8.21
CA THR A 15 -7.36 -11.89 -9.30
C THR A 15 -6.62 -11.35 -10.54
N LYS A 16 -5.29 -11.23 -10.48
CA LYS A 16 -4.43 -10.65 -11.54
C LYS A 16 -4.88 -9.23 -11.93
N PRO A 17 -4.99 -8.30 -10.97
CA PRO A 17 -5.51 -6.96 -11.25
C PRO A 17 -4.48 -6.12 -12.02
N GLU A 18 -4.97 -5.22 -12.87
CA GLU A 18 -4.16 -4.14 -13.45
C GLU A 18 -4.02 -2.94 -12.49
N LEU A 19 -5.00 -2.76 -11.59
CA LEU A 19 -5.05 -1.74 -10.56
C LEU A 19 -5.37 -2.35 -9.19
N LEU A 20 -4.51 -2.09 -8.21
CA LEU A 20 -4.70 -2.49 -6.81
C LEU A 20 -4.99 -1.26 -5.94
N LEU A 21 -6.14 -1.27 -5.28
CA LEU A 21 -6.52 -0.27 -4.28
C LEU A 21 -6.07 -0.74 -2.88
N LEU A 22 -5.33 0.08 -2.17
CA LEU A 22 -4.87 -0.19 -0.80
C LEU A 22 -5.39 0.90 0.13
N ASP A 23 -6.24 0.52 1.08
CA ASP A 23 -6.82 1.44 2.06
C ASP A 23 -6.24 1.15 3.45
N GLU A 24 -5.48 2.11 3.99
CA GLU A 24 -4.86 2.06 5.32
C GLU A 24 -4.13 0.74 5.65
N LEU A 25 -3.38 0.21 4.68
CA LEU A 25 -2.58 -1.00 4.81
C LEU A 25 -1.56 -0.92 5.96
N MET A 26 -1.09 0.27 6.32
CA MET A 26 -0.07 0.48 7.36
C MET A 26 -0.63 0.73 8.75
N ALA A 27 -1.94 0.97 8.89
CA ALA A 27 -2.55 1.26 10.19
C ALA A 27 -2.32 0.12 11.22
N GLY A 28 -1.85 0.48 12.42
CA GLY A 28 -1.59 -0.46 13.52
C GLY A 28 -0.34 -1.33 13.37
N LEU A 29 0.52 -1.09 12.36
CA LEU A 29 1.80 -1.77 12.21
C LEU A 29 2.92 -1.04 12.96
N ASN A 30 3.89 -1.79 13.48
CA ASN A 30 5.11 -1.20 14.03
C ASN A 30 6.09 -0.78 12.91
N PRO A 31 7.13 0.03 13.19
CA PRO A 31 8.04 0.53 12.16
C PRO A 31 8.72 -0.55 11.30
N THR A 32 9.04 -1.70 11.88
CA THR A 32 9.63 -2.85 11.16
C THR A 32 8.62 -3.48 10.21
N GLU A 33 7.37 -3.65 10.66
CA GLU A 33 6.28 -4.18 9.86
C GLU A 33 5.90 -3.23 8.70
N VAL A 34 5.90 -1.91 8.95
CA VAL A 34 5.71 -0.91 7.88
C VAL A 34 6.78 -1.07 6.81
N ALA A 35 8.06 -1.16 7.18
CA ALA A 35 9.14 -1.36 6.21
C ALA A 35 8.96 -2.65 5.38
N GLN A 36 8.50 -3.74 6.01
CA GLN A 36 8.19 -4.99 5.30
C GLN A 36 7.01 -4.84 4.33
N ALA A 37 5.96 -4.14 4.75
CA ALA A 37 4.79 -3.86 3.92
C ALA A 37 5.16 -2.96 2.73
N MET A 38 6.01 -1.95 2.93
CA MET A 38 6.55 -1.13 1.83
C MET A 38 7.33 -1.97 0.82
N GLY A 39 8.20 -2.86 1.28
CA GLY A 39 8.90 -3.78 0.39
C GLY A 39 7.96 -4.71 -0.40
N LEU A 40 6.80 -5.08 0.17
CA LEU A 40 5.77 -5.81 -0.55
C LEU A 40 5.11 -4.94 -1.64
N VAL A 41 4.72 -3.71 -1.30
CA VAL A 41 4.11 -2.75 -2.25
C VAL A 41 5.03 -2.50 -3.44
N THR A 42 6.33 -2.24 -3.20
CA THR A 42 7.32 -2.06 -4.27
C THR A 42 7.39 -3.27 -5.19
N ARG A 43 7.47 -4.49 -4.65
CA ARG A 43 7.49 -5.72 -5.47
C ARG A 43 6.22 -5.95 -6.28
N ILE A 44 5.07 -5.45 -5.81
CA ILE A 44 3.80 -5.52 -6.56
C ILE A 44 3.85 -4.55 -7.73
N ARG A 45 4.26 -3.30 -7.47
CA ARG A 45 4.44 -2.27 -8.50
C ARG A 45 5.42 -2.72 -9.58
N ASP A 46 6.55 -3.32 -9.19
CA ASP A 46 7.59 -3.78 -10.11
C ASP A 46 7.12 -4.92 -11.04
N LYS A 47 5.96 -5.54 -10.76
CA LYS A 47 5.29 -6.49 -11.66
C LYS A 47 4.40 -5.81 -12.71
N GLY A 48 4.38 -4.48 -12.76
CA GLY A 48 3.56 -3.69 -13.68
C GLY A 48 2.12 -3.45 -13.20
N ILE A 49 1.82 -3.74 -11.93
CA ILE A 49 0.50 -3.48 -11.35
C ILE A 49 0.44 -2.04 -10.87
N THR A 50 -0.57 -1.28 -11.31
CA THR A 50 -0.81 0.08 -10.84
C THR A 50 -1.31 0.03 -9.39
N ILE A 51 -0.80 0.92 -8.53
CA ILE A 51 -1.21 0.98 -7.12
C ILE A 51 -1.82 2.35 -6.84
N PHE A 52 -3.03 2.36 -6.28
CA PHE A 52 -3.64 3.54 -5.69
C PHE A 52 -3.78 3.28 -4.21
N MET A 53 -3.21 4.15 -3.38
CA MET A 53 -3.23 3.97 -1.93
C MET A 53 -3.81 5.17 -1.20
N ILE A 54 -4.54 4.88 -0.13
CA ILE A 54 -5.00 5.83 0.87
C ILE A 54 -4.22 5.54 2.14
N GLU A 55 -3.41 6.50 2.57
CA GLU A 55 -2.53 6.34 3.73
C GLU A 55 -2.33 7.68 4.45
N HIS A 56 -2.06 7.58 5.76
CA HIS A 56 -1.65 8.73 6.57
C HIS A 56 -0.20 8.62 7.07
N VAL A 57 0.48 7.50 6.79
CA VAL A 57 1.88 7.29 7.17
C VAL A 57 2.81 7.96 6.15
N MET A 58 3.14 9.24 6.38
CA MET A 58 3.92 10.05 5.43
C MET A 58 5.28 9.46 5.05
N LYS A 59 5.97 8.80 5.99
CA LYS A 59 7.25 8.14 5.71
C LYS A 59 7.13 7.05 4.64
N ALA A 60 6.01 6.33 4.62
CA ALA A 60 5.71 5.31 3.63
C ALA A 60 5.41 5.96 2.27
N ILE A 61 4.46 6.91 2.25
CA ILE A 61 4.00 7.61 1.05
C ILE A 61 5.17 8.23 0.29
N MET A 62 6.02 8.99 0.99
CA MET A 62 7.15 9.70 0.39
C MET A 62 8.22 8.77 -0.22
N SER A 63 8.21 7.48 0.13
CA SER A 63 9.21 6.51 -0.35
C SER A 63 8.78 5.70 -1.56
N VAL A 64 7.47 5.64 -1.86
CA VAL A 64 6.92 4.67 -2.83
C VAL A 64 6.00 5.29 -3.87
N CYS A 65 5.38 6.42 -3.55
CA CYS A 65 4.42 7.06 -4.44
C CYS A 65 5.15 7.90 -5.49
N ASP A 66 4.86 7.61 -6.77
CA ASP A 66 5.32 8.46 -7.89
C ASP A 66 4.55 9.78 -7.96
N ARG A 67 3.29 9.76 -7.51
CA ARG A 67 2.39 10.90 -7.44
C ARG A 67 1.65 10.89 -6.10
N ILE A 68 1.52 12.06 -5.50
CA ILE A 68 0.84 12.25 -4.22
C ILE A 68 -0.28 13.26 -4.43
N MET A 69 -1.47 12.91 -3.93
CA MET A 69 -2.61 13.81 -3.84
C MET A 69 -2.94 13.99 -2.36
N VAL A 70 -3.11 15.24 -1.94
CA VAL A 70 -3.54 15.57 -0.58
C VAL A 70 -4.97 16.04 -0.67
N LEU A 71 -5.85 15.43 0.13
CA LEU A 71 -7.24 15.82 0.26
C LEU A 71 -7.43 16.54 1.61
N HIS A 72 -7.93 17.76 1.58
CA HIS A 72 -8.21 18.58 2.75
C HIS A 72 -9.66 19.06 2.69
N HIS A 73 -10.49 18.58 3.63
CA HIS A 73 -11.93 18.90 3.68
C HIS A 73 -12.72 18.56 2.40
N GLY A 74 -12.28 17.52 1.68
CA GLY A 74 -12.93 17.06 0.45
C GLY A 74 -12.41 17.72 -0.83
N GLU A 75 -11.39 18.58 -0.73
CA GLU A 75 -10.70 19.24 -1.85
C GLU A 75 -9.23 18.84 -1.95
#